data_AF-A0A948U7U8-F1
#
_entry.id   AF-A0A948U7U8-F1
#
_cell.length_a   1.000
_cell.length_b   1.000
_cell.length_c   1.000
_cell.angle_alpha   90.00
_cell.angle_beta   90.00
_cell.angle_gamma   90.00
#
_symmetry.space_group_name_H-M   'P 1'
#
loop_
_entity.id
_entity.type
_entity.pdbx_description
1 polymer ?
#
loop_
_entity_poly.entity_id
_entity_poly.type
_entity_poly.pdbx_seq_one_letter_code
_entity_poly.pdbx_strand_id
1 'polypeptide(L)'
;MVFILENLALGNIGDAKNPSHEITALLNAADDVELHKPSRKYYKIPLQDGPPVPEQKMLEAINWIEKSIISDKILVFCRYGA
;
A
#
# COMPACT_ATOMS: atom_id res chain seq x y z
N MET A 1 6.71 6.35 -7.56
CA MET A 1 6.60 4.88 -7.43
C MET A 1 7.90 4.17 -7.84
N VAL A 2 8.33 3.16 -7.08
CA VAL A 2 9.49 2.30 -7.37
C VAL A 2 9.11 0.84 -7.13
N PHE A 3 9.43 -0.06 -8.09
CA PHE A 3 9.26 -1.50 -7.90
C PHE A 3 10.42 -2.06 -7.08
N ILE A 4 10.09 -2.73 -5.98
CA ILE A 4 11.05 -3.45 -5.13
C ILE A 4 11.03 -4.96 -5.42
N LEU A 5 9.91 -5.46 -5.95
CA LEU A 5 9.74 -6.80 -6.51
C LEU A 5 8.89 -6.70 -7.78
N GLU A 6 8.82 -7.77 -8.56
CA GLU A 6 8.04 -7.84 -9.81
C GLU A 6 6.58 -7.37 -9.66
N ASN A 7 5.94 -7.76 -8.54
CA ASN A 7 4.55 -7.46 -8.23
C ASN A 7 4.38 -6.54 -7.01
N LEU A 8 5.45 -5.88 -6.55
CA LEU A 8 5.41 -5.01 -5.37
C LEU A 8 6.13 -3.70 -5.64
N ALA A 9 5.40 -2.60 -5.54
CA ALA A 9 5.90 -1.25 -5.65
C ALA A 9 5.65 -0.44 -4.37
N LEU A 10 6.55 0.50 -4.11
CA LEU A 10 6.41 1.54 -3.09
C LEU A 10 6.10 2.88 -3.77
N GLY A 11 5.26 3.71 -3.16
CA GLY A 11 4.97 5.04 -3.68
C GLY A 11 4.28 5.95 -2.67
N ASN A 12 3.81 7.08 -3.18
CA ASN A 12 3.13 8.11 -2.38
C ASN A 12 1.65 8.21 -2.75
N ILE A 13 0.92 9.11 -2.07
CA ILE A 13 -0.50 9.35 -2.35
C ILE A 13 -0.77 9.80 -3.80
N GLY A 14 0.18 10.50 -4.44
CA GLY A 14 0.06 10.90 -5.84
C GLY A 14 0.03 9.68 -6.77
N ASP A 15 0.96 8.74 -6.56
CA ASP A 15 0.99 7.46 -7.27
C ASP A 15 -0.31 6.67 -7.03
N ALA A 16 -0.86 6.68 -5.82
CA ALA A 16 -2.06 5.92 -5.48
C ALA A 16 -3.37 6.55 -6.00
N LYS A 17 -3.40 7.88 -6.20
CA LYS A 17 -4.54 8.60 -6.82
C LYS A 17 -4.64 8.35 -8.31
N ASN A 18 -3.50 8.18 -8.98
CA ASN A 18 -3.44 7.86 -10.41
C ASN A 18 -2.48 6.69 -10.66
N PRO A 19 -2.86 5.47 -10.22
CA PRO A 19 -1.97 4.32 -10.29
C PRO A 19 -1.71 3.91 -11.74
N SER A 20 -0.47 3.48 -12.02
CA SER A 20 -0.11 2.88 -13.32
C SER A 20 -1.11 1.78 -13.70
N HIS A 21 -1.35 1.60 -14.99
CA HIS A 21 -2.33 0.62 -15.49
C HIS A 21 -2.06 -0.79 -14.98
N GLU A 22 -0.79 -1.13 -14.78
CA GLU A 22 -0.35 -2.43 -14.28
C GLU A 22 -0.67 -2.67 -12.80
N ILE A 23 -0.87 -1.63 -11.98
CA ILE A 23 -1.20 -1.77 -10.56
C ILE A 23 -2.66 -2.17 -10.43
N THR A 24 -2.91 -3.31 -9.77
CA THR A 24 -4.25 -3.87 -9.60
C THR A 24 -4.75 -3.78 -8.16
N ALA A 25 -3.86 -3.57 -7.19
CA ALA A 25 -4.19 -3.41 -5.78
C ALA A 25 -3.37 -2.31 -5.09
N LEU A 26 -3.97 -1.68 -4.09
CA LEU A 26 -3.41 -0.58 -3.30
C LEU A 26 -3.41 -0.96 -1.82
N LEU A 27 -2.24 -0.84 -1.17
CA LEU A 27 -2.09 -0.95 0.28
C LEU A 27 -1.76 0.42 0.86
N ASN A 28 -2.72 1.03 1.55
CA ASN A 28 -2.53 2.28 2.26
C ASN A 28 -2.01 2.02 3.68
N ALA A 29 -0.76 2.40 3.93
CA ALA A 29 -0.14 2.29 5.25
C ALA A 29 -0.34 3.54 6.13
N ALA A 30 -0.86 4.64 5.60
CA ALA A 30 -0.98 5.90 6.32
C ALA A 30 -2.30 5.97 7.12
N ASP A 31 -2.21 6.42 8.38
CA ASP A 31 -3.39 6.66 9.23
C ASP A 31 -4.17 7.92 8.81
N ASP A 32 -3.46 8.92 8.31
CA ASP A 32 -3.94 10.27 8.00
C ASP A 32 -4.35 10.48 6.52
N VAL A 33 -4.27 9.43 5.71
CA VAL A 33 -4.66 9.44 4.29
C VAL A 33 -5.80 8.45 4.05
N GLU A 34 -6.76 8.85 3.22
CA GLU A 34 -7.83 7.99 2.73
C GLU A 34 -8.03 8.22 1.23
N LEU A 35 -8.25 7.15 0.47
CA LEU A 35 -8.68 7.24 -0.92
C LEU A 35 -10.19 7.05 -0.98
N HIS A 36 -10.91 8.09 -1.37
CA HIS A 36 -12.35 8.00 -1.57
C HIS A 36 -12.64 7.34 -2.92
N LYS A 37 -13.42 6.25 -2.91
CA LYS A 37 -13.83 5.50 -4.11
C LYS A 37 -12.64 5.02 -4.96
N PRO A 38 -11.74 4.18 -4.42
CA PRO A 38 -10.60 3.66 -5.16
C PRO A 38 -11.06 2.85 -6.37
N SER A 39 -10.42 3.06 -7.53
CA SER A 39 -10.69 2.33 -8.77
C SER A 39 -10.08 0.93 -8.81
N ARG A 40 -9.27 0.58 -7.80
CA ARG A 40 -8.53 -0.66 -7.65
C ARG A 40 -8.91 -1.32 -6.32
N LYS A 41 -8.53 -2.60 -6.14
CA LYS A 41 -8.61 -3.23 -4.81
C LYS A 41 -7.84 -2.36 -3.82
N TYR A 42 -8.44 -2.09 -2.67
CA TYR A 42 -7.88 -1.17 -1.69
C TYR A 42 -7.95 -1.79 -0.31
N TYR A 43 -6.82 -1.77 0.38
CA TYR A 43 -6.71 -2.19 1.77
C TYR A 43 -5.97 -1.12 2.56
N LYS A 44 -6.38 -0.89 3.80
CA LYS A 44 -5.78 0.13 4.66
C LYS A 44 -5.34 -0.50 5.98
N ILE A 45 -4.08 -0.28 6.31
CA ILE A 45 -3.47 -0.62 7.59
C ILE A 45 -2.95 0.69 8.16
N PRO A 46 -3.72 1.38 9.01
CA PRO A 46 -3.34 2.72 9.46
C PRO A 46 -2.13 2.63 10.40
N LEU A 47 -0.97 3.06 9.94
CA LEU A 47 0.25 3.22 10.72
C LEU A 47 0.47 4.71 10.98
N GLN A 48 0.76 5.03 12.25
CA GLN A 48 1.12 6.39 12.65
C GLN A 48 2.60 6.61 12.36
N ASP A 49 2.93 7.75 11.78
CA ASP A 49 4.32 8.14 11.52
C ASP A 49 5.03 8.56 12.83
N GLY A 50 6.25 8.08 13.04
CA GLY A 50 7.09 8.36 14.22
C GLY A 50 7.17 7.23 15.26
N PRO A 51 6.06 6.75 15.84
CA PRO A 51 6.09 5.63 16.79
C PRO A 51 6.55 4.31 16.17
N PRO A 52 7.05 3.36 16.97
CA PRO A 52 7.27 2.00 16.52
C PRO A 52 5.99 1.38 15.96
N VAL A 53 6.10 0.70 14.81
CA VAL A 53 4.99 -0.03 14.21
C VAL A 53 4.60 -1.20 15.12
N PRO A 54 3.32 -1.33 15.54
CA PRO A 54 2.86 -2.46 16.33
C PRO A 54 3.05 -3.78 15.56
N GLU A 55 3.56 -4.81 16.24
CA GLU A 55 3.83 -6.13 15.65
C GLU A 55 2.60 -6.71 14.93
N GLN A 56 1.42 -6.57 15.51
CA GLN A 56 0.18 -7.09 14.93
C GLN A 56 -0.14 -6.43 13.58
N LYS A 57 0.13 -5.13 13.43
CA LYS A 57 -0.10 -4.40 12.18
C LYS A 57 0.95 -4.73 11.12
N MET A 58 2.19 -4.98 11.55
CA MET A 58 3.24 -5.45 10.66
C MET A 58 2.90 -6.84 10.11
N LEU A 59 2.46 -7.76 10.98
CA LEU A 59 2.04 -9.09 10.60
C LEU A 59 0.80 -9.05 9.69
N GLU A 60 -0.16 -8.16 9.96
CA GLU A 60 -1.31 -7.93 9.08
C GLU A 60 -0.86 -7.49 7.67
N ALA A 61 0.08 -6.54 7.58
CA ALA A 61 0.61 -6.06 6.30
C ALA A 61 1.31 -7.16 5.51
N ILE A 62 2.17 -7.94 6.18
CA ILE A 62 2.87 -9.07 5.57
C ILE A 62 1.85 -10.09 5.04
N ASN A 63 0.92 -10.53 5.89
CA ASN A 63 -0.08 -11.52 5.51
C ASN A 63 -0.95 -11.06 4.33
N TRP A 64 -1.30 -9.77 4.28
CA TRP A 64 -2.08 -9.23 3.18
C TRP A 64 -1.28 -9.18 1.88
N ILE A 65 -0.02 -8.75 1.94
CA ILE A 65 0.89 -8.71 0.78
C ILE A 65 1.11 -10.13 0.25
N GLU A 66 1.47 -11.09 1.09
CA GLU A 66 1.73 -12.48 0.69
C GLU A 66 0.54 -13.13 -0.01
N LYS A 67 -0.69 -12.85 0.45
CA LYS A 67 -1.91 -13.36 -0.19
C LYS A 67 -2.19 -12.65 -1.51
N SER A 68 -2.01 -11.33 -1.57
CA SER A 68 -2.41 -10.52 -2.71
C SER A 68 -1.41 -10.61 -3.87
N ILE A 69 -0.10 -10.71 -3.58
CA ILE A 69 0.98 -10.64 -4.57
C ILE A 69 0.99 -11.80 -5.58
N ILE A 70 0.27 -12.89 -5.26
CA ILE A 70 0.08 -14.06 -6.12
C ILE A 70 -0.72 -13.70 -7.38
N SER A 71 -1.65 -12.73 -7.28
CA SER A 71 -2.58 -12.39 -8.37
C SER A 71 -2.65 -10.90 -8.69
N ASP A 72 -2.07 -10.06 -7.85
CA ASP A 72 -2.12 -8.61 -7.97
C ASP A 72 -0.72 -8.00 -8.05
N LYS A 73 -0.59 -6.93 -8.84
CA LYS A 73 0.54 -5.99 -8.73
C LYS A 73 0.16 -4.91 -7.74
N ILE A 74 0.89 -4.89 -6.63
CA ILE A 74 0.55 -4.11 -5.44
C ILE A 74 1.36 -2.81 -5.43
N LEU A 75 0.68 -1.70 -5.19
CA LEU A 75 1.32 -0.46 -4.75
C LEU A 75 1.08 -0.27 -3.24
N VAL A 76 2.14 -0.37 -2.45
CA VAL A 76 2.14 0.06 -1.05
C VAL A 76 2.45 1.54 -1.02
N PHE A 77 1.63 2.33 -0.33
CA PHE A 77 1.83 3.76 -0.25
C PHE A 77 1.53 4.31 1.14
N CYS A 78 2.24 5.36 1.50
CA CYS A 78 1.90 6.27 2.59
C CYS A 78 1.73 7.69 2.02
N ARG A 79 1.65 8.71 2.87
CA ARG A 79 1.55 10.10 2.41
C ARG A 79 2.71 10.49 1.48
N TYR A 80 3.95 10.26 1.91
CA TYR A 80 5.15 10.76 1.23
C TYR A 80 5.91 9.69 0.42
N GLY A 81 5.67 8.41 0.68
CA GLY A 81 6.37 7.30 0.02
C GLY A 81 7.86 7.25 0.34
N ALA A 82 8.25 7.74 1.52
CA ALA A 82 9.61 7.79 2.04
C ALA A 82 9.85 6.67 3.06
#